data_AF-A0A257PJT6-F1
#
_entry.id   AF-A0A257PJT6-F1
#
_cell.length_a   1.000
_cell.length_b   1.000
_cell.length_c   1.000
_cell.angle_alpha   90.00
_cell.angle_beta   90.00
_cell.angle_gamma   90.00
#
_symmetry.space_group_name_H-M   'P 1'
#
loop_
_entity.id
_entity.type
_entity.pdbx_description
1 polymer ?
#
loop_
_entity_poly.entity_id
_entity_poly.type
_entity_poly.pdbx_seq_one_letter_code
_entity_poly.pdbx_strand_id
1 'polypeptide(L)' 'MRLSAQDRTALFIDGANLYAATRSLGFDIDYRRLLDYFGARTNLIRAYYYSALLET' A
#
# COMPACT_ATOMS: atom_id res chain seq x y z
N MET A 1 -5.23 -9.22 -11.63
CA MET A 1 -3.83 -8.75 -11.66
C MET A 1 -2.93 -9.97 -11.75
N ARG A 2 -2.06 -10.08 -12.77
CA ARG A 2 -1.01 -11.12 -12.79
C ARG A 2 0.22 -10.55 -12.09
N LEU A 3 0.72 -11.24 -11.08
CA LEU A 3 1.95 -10.92 -10.37
C LEU A 3 2.96 -12.03 -10.67
N SER A 4 4.17 -11.67 -11.09
CA SER A 4 5.29 -12.59 -11.27
C SER A 4 6.44 -12.21 -10.36
N ALA A 5 7.15 -13.20 -9.81
CA ALA A 5 8.33 -12.99 -8.99
C ALA A 5 9.46 -12.24 -9.71
N GLN A 6 9.46 -12.25 -11.05
CA GLN A 6 10.44 -11.56 -11.90
C GLN A 6 10.05 -10.09 -12.15
N ASP A 7 8.78 -9.73 -11.93
CA ASP A 7 8.30 -8.38 -12.19
C ASP A 7 8.81 -7.42 -11.13
N ARG A 8 9.52 -6.37 -11.58
CA ARG A 8 9.94 -5.26 -10.71
C ARG A 8 8.72 -4.40 -10.41
N THR A 9 8.26 -4.44 -9.17
CA THR A 9 7.03 -3.76 -8.75
C THR A 9 7.35 -2.64 -7.77
N ALA A 10 6.55 -1.57 -7.81
CA ALA A 10 6.55 -0.52 -6.79
C ALA A 10 5.10 -0.22 -6.37
N LEU A 11 4.90 0.02 -5.08
CA LEU A 11 3.60 0.37 -4.49
C LEU A 11 3.56 1.86 -4.17
N PHE A 12 2.50 2.53 -4.60
CA PHE A 12 2.24 3.94 -4.30
C PHE A 12 0.84 4.02 -3.71
N ILE A 13 0.76 4.33 -2.41
CA ILE A 13 -0.48 4.36 -1.65
C ILE A 13 -0.85 5.81 -1.38
N ASP A 14 -2.02 6.22 -1.84
CA ASP A 14 -2.64 7.49 -1.46
C ASP A 14 -3.29 7.33 -0.09
N GLY A 15 -2.63 7.83 0.94
CA GLY A 15 -3.04 7.70 2.33
C GLY A 15 -4.29 8.50 2.67
N ALA A 16 -4.53 9.64 2.05
CA ALA A 16 -5.70 10.48 2.34
C ALA A 16 -6.98 9.81 1.83
N ASN A 17 -6.98 9.34 0.58
CA ASN A 17 -8.11 8.63 0.01
C ASN A 17 -8.32 7.26 0.67
N LEU A 18 -7.23 6.55 0.99
CA LEU A 18 -7.31 5.27 1.67
C LEU A 18 -7.89 5.42 3.08
N TYR A 19 -7.45 6.41 3.85
CA TYR A 19 -7.97 6.70 5.19
C TYR A 19 -9.47 7.05 5.16
N ALA A 20 -9.91 7.86 4.18
CA ALA A 20 -11.33 8.18 4.02
C ALA A 20 -12.17 6.93 3.73
N ALA A 21 -11.67 6.02 2.89
CA ALA A 21 -12.34 4.78 2.54
C ALA A 21 -12.43 3.81 3.74
N THR A 22 -11.33 3.61 4.47
CA THR A 22 -11.28 2.71 5.63
C THR A 22 -12.18 3.20 6.76
N ARG A 23 -12.20 4.52 7.02
CA ARG A 23 -13.14 5.13 7.98
C ARG A 23 -14.60 4.92 7.58
N SER A 24 -14.93 5.05 6.30
CA SER A 24 -16.30 4.86 5.81
C SER A 24 -16.76 3.40 5.89
N LEU A 25 -15.83 2.45 5.74
CA LEU A 25 -16.10 1.01 5.75
C LEU A 25 -15.89 0.35 7.12
N GLY A 26 -15.34 1.07 8.11
CA GLY A 26 -15.20 0.61 9.48
C GLY A 26 -14.13 -0.47 9.70
N PHE A 27 -13.07 -0.48 8.90
CA PHE A 27 -11.95 -1.40 9.08
C PHE A 27 -10.61 -0.67 9.03
N ASP A 28 -9.56 -1.26 9.59
CA ASP A 28 -8.18 -0.77 9.49
C ASP A 28 -7.35 -1.61 8.53
N ILE A 29 -6.33 -1.00 7.94
CA ILE A 29 -5.43 -1.69 7.01
C ILE A 29 -4.19 -2.17 7.74
N ASP A 30 -3.91 -3.47 7.60
CA ASP A 30 -2.63 -4.06 7.96
C ASP A 30 -1.63 -3.88 6.82
N TYR A 31 -0.88 -2.79 6.88
CA TYR A 31 0.16 -2.48 5.89
C TYR A 31 1.31 -3.50 5.88
N ARG A 32 1.55 -4.22 6.99
CA ARG A 32 2.59 -5.26 7.03
C ARG A 32 2.17 -6.44 6.19
N ARG A 33 0.94 -6.92 6.36
CA ARG A 33 0.37 -7.98 5.51
C ARG A 33 0.33 -7.59 4.05
N LEU A 34 0.02 -6.32 3.75
CA LEU A 34 0.06 -5.81 2.38
C LEU A 34 1.48 -5.89 1.79
N LEU A 35 2.48 -5.42 2.53
CA LEU A 35 3.88 -5.45 2.11
C LEU A 35 4.36 -6.89 1.88
N ASP A 36 4.07 -7.80 2.82
CA ASP A 36 4.43 -9.22 2.73
C ASP A 36 3.78 -9.89 1.51
N TYR A 37 2.51 -9.56 1.22
CA TYR A 37 1.79 -10.11 0.09
C TYR A 37 2.48 -9.84 -1.25
N PHE A 38 2.90 -8.58 -1.48
CA PHE A 38 3.59 -8.16 -2.69
C PHE A 38 5.04 -8.61 -2.72
N GLY A 39 5.75 -8.54 -1.60
CA GLY A 39 7.13 -9.01 -1.48
C GLY A 39 7.27 -10.52 -1.74
N ALA A 40 6.26 -11.32 -1.39
CA ALA A 40 6.26 -12.76 -1.66
C ALA A 40 5.94 -13.12 -3.12
N ARG A 41 5.38 -12.20 -3.92
CA ARG A 41 4.84 -12.49 -5.26
C ARG A 41 5.52 -11.72 -6.39
N THR A 42 6.33 -10.73 -6.05
CA THR A 42 7.00 -9.84 -7.01
C THR A 42 8.40 -9.50 -6.52
N ASN A 43 9.24 -8.97 -7.41
CA ASN A 43 10.44 -8.27 -7.00
C ASN A 43 10.06 -6.84 -6.57
N LEU A 44 9.51 -6.71 -5.35
CA LEU A 44 9.06 -5.44 -4.81
C LEU A 44 10.26 -4.53 -4.52
N ILE A 45 10.43 -3.49 -5.32
CA ILE A 45 11.57 -2.57 -5.23
C ILE A 45 11.31 -1.47 -4.21
N ARG A 46 10.07 -0.95 -4.15
CA ARG A 46 9.69 0.20 -3.32
C ARG A 46 8.23 0.12 -2.90
N ALA A 47 7.94 0.66 -1.72
CA ALA A 47 6.58 0.93 -1.27
C ALA A 47 6.55 2.32 -0.61
N TYR A 48 5.63 3.17 -1.06
CA TYR A 48 5.48 4.54 -0.56
C TYR A 48 4.04 4.77 -0.11
N TYR A 49 3.92 5.42 1.05
CA TYR A 49 2.65 5.89 1.61
C TYR A 49 2.65 7.41 1.63
N TYR A 50 1.76 8.02 0.84
CA TYR A 50 1.64 9.46 0.73
C TYR A 50 0.52 9.92 1.66
N SER A 51 0.90 10.52 2.79
CA SER A 51 -0.05 11.19 3.68
C SER A 51 0.00 12.69 3.44
N ALA A 52 -1.13 13.36 3.60
CA ALA A 52 -1.10 14.77 3.94
C ALA A 52 -0.39 14.89 5.30
N LEU A 53 0.69 15.66 5.36
CA LEU A 53 1.18 16.18 6.62
C LEU A 53 0.24 17.34 6.97
N LEU A 54 -0.29 17.35 8.19
CA LEU A 54 -0.89 18.60 8.68
C LEU A 54 0.26 19.61 8.77
N GLU A 55 0.17 20.70 8.00
CA GLU A 55 0.95 21.89 8.28
C GLU A 55 0.44 22.43 9.63
N THR A 56 1.21 22.18 10.70
CA THR A 56 1.01 22.77 12.03
C THR A 56 1.59 24.17 12.12
#